data_AF-G5SX53-F1
#
_entry.id   AF-G5SX53-F1
#
_cell.length_a   1.000
_cell.length_b   1.000
_cell.length_c   1.000
_cell.angle_alpha   90.00
_cell.angle_beta   90.00
_cell.angle_gamma   90.00
#
_symmetry.space_group_name_H-M   'P 1'
#
loop_
_entity.id
_entity.type
_entity.pdbx_description
1 polymer ?
#
loop_
_entity_poly.entity_id
_entity_poly.type
_entity_poly.pdbx_seq_one_letter_code
_entity_poly.pdbx_strand_id
1 'polypeptide(L)'
;FVISILMFFSGCNSLKRRIVVGQEKVGVEGEDYTLHYYKRKIGSRGFLKINVTEYGEPLSKNEIAIRINGINILGKEEPSYYLDVNKKYNFYIMGVGAGKYLYINNVKVREGDSIILNVHLKDTLWIE
;
A
#
# COMPACT_ATOMS: atom_id res chain seq x y z
N PHE A 1 54.45 3.32 33.08
CA PHE A 1 53.42 2.78 32.18
C PHE A 1 52.11 3.49 32.51
N VAL A 2 51.64 4.41 31.66
CA VAL A 2 50.38 5.16 31.89
C VAL A 2 49.33 4.57 30.97
N ILE A 3 48.29 3.98 31.53
CA ILE A 3 47.17 3.43 30.77
C ILE A 3 46.06 4.49 30.77
N SER A 4 45.96 5.24 29.68
CA SER A 4 44.85 6.15 29.42
C SER A 4 43.67 5.33 28.89
N ILE A 5 42.69 5.01 29.75
CA ILE A 5 41.43 4.38 29.30
C ILE A 5 40.59 5.49 28.67
N LEU A 6 40.58 5.53 27.33
CA LEU A 6 39.71 6.40 26.56
C LEU A 6 38.31 5.76 26.52
N MET A 7 37.42 6.14 27.45
CA MET A 7 36.01 5.73 27.41
C MET A 7 35.29 6.53 26.32
N PHE A 8 35.17 5.95 25.12
CA PHE A 8 34.18 6.42 24.17
C PHE A 8 32.80 5.99 24.68
N PHE A 9 32.07 6.92 25.29
CA PHE A 9 30.62 6.82 25.32
C PHE A 9 30.13 7.01 23.89
N SER A 10 30.05 5.91 23.14
CA SER A 10 29.20 5.82 21.96
C SER A 10 27.77 5.93 22.44
N GLY A 11 27.34 7.15 22.75
CA GLY A 11 25.94 7.48 22.90
C GLY A 11 25.25 6.98 21.65
N CYS A 12 24.38 5.99 21.80
CA CYS A 12 23.49 5.56 20.74
C CYS A 12 22.62 6.78 20.44
N ASN A 13 23.06 7.60 19.49
CA ASN A 13 22.21 8.57 18.82
C ASN A 13 21.21 7.72 18.05
N SER A 14 20.16 7.28 18.75
CA SER A 14 18.92 6.84 18.13
C SER A 14 18.45 8.03 17.32
N LEU A 15 18.88 8.04 16.07
CA LEU A 15 18.44 8.94 15.03
C LEU A 15 16.94 8.66 14.90
N LYS A 16 16.13 9.40 15.66
CA LYS A 16 14.67 9.42 15.49
C LYS A 16 14.42 9.93 14.08
N ARG A 17 14.31 8.98 13.14
CA ARG A 17 14.06 9.26 11.73
C ARG A 17 12.70 9.95 11.67
N ARG A 18 12.70 11.24 11.33
CA ARG A 18 11.46 12.02 11.21
C ARG A 18 10.52 11.32 10.23
N ILE A 19 9.25 11.24 10.61
CA ILE A 19 8.15 10.85 9.73
C ILE A 19 8.15 11.82 8.56
N VAL A 20 8.46 11.34 7.35
CA VAL A 20 8.26 12.15 6.14
C VAL A 20 6.85 11.88 5.68
N VAL A 21 5.92 12.71 6.17
CA VAL A 21 4.53 12.72 5.70
C VAL A 21 4.54 12.97 4.19
N GLY A 22 3.83 12.14 3.44
CA GLY A 22 3.74 12.24 1.99
C GLY A 22 4.87 11.59 1.18
N GLN A 23 5.71 10.73 1.78
CA GLN A 23 6.63 9.91 0.99
C GLN A 23 5.87 8.89 0.13
N GLU A 24 6.06 8.97 -1.17
CA GLU A 24 5.62 7.97 -2.13
C GLU A 24 6.55 6.75 -2.08
N LYS A 25 6.00 5.57 -1.82
CA LYS A 25 6.69 4.29 -1.92
C LYS A 25 6.14 3.49 -3.09
N VAL A 26 7.03 2.97 -3.94
CA VAL A 26 6.65 1.92 -4.89
C VAL A 26 6.48 0.62 -4.12
N GLY A 27 5.28 0.05 -4.16
CA GLY A 27 4.93 -1.13 -3.39
C GLY A 27 5.62 -2.39 -3.89
N VAL A 28 5.95 -3.28 -2.95
CA VAL A 28 6.53 -4.59 -3.18
C VAL A 28 5.47 -5.66 -2.92
N GLU A 29 5.21 -6.54 -3.89
CA GLU A 29 4.25 -7.64 -3.74
C GLU A 29 4.74 -8.64 -2.70
N GLY A 30 3.86 -9.08 -1.80
CA GLY A 30 4.18 -9.95 -0.66
C GLY A 30 4.61 -9.19 0.60
N GLU A 31 5.04 -7.93 0.47
CA GLU A 31 5.39 -7.07 1.62
C GLU A 31 4.33 -5.99 1.85
N ASP A 32 4.11 -5.14 0.85
CA ASP A 32 3.22 -3.98 0.94
C ASP A 32 1.81 -4.26 0.41
N TYR A 33 1.69 -5.27 -0.47
CA TYR A 33 0.40 -5.65 -1.03
C TYR A 33 0.40 -7.11 -1.49
N THR A 34 -0.78 -7.70 -1.62
CA THR A 34 -0.99 -8.98 -2.29
C THR A 34 -2.08 -8.88 -3.33
N LEU A 35 -1.96 -9.68 -4.39
CA LEU A 35 -2.96 -9.81 -5.45
C LEU A 35 -3.53 -11.22 -5.43
N HIS A 36 -4.84 -11.33 -5.32
CA HIS A 36 -5.55 -12.59 -5.49
C HIS A 36 -6.43 -12.52 -6.73
N TYR A 37 -6.25 -13.48 -7.62
CA TYR A 37 -7.01 -13.61 -8.86
C TYR A 37 -8.06 -14.71 -8.70
N TYR A 38 -9.29 -14.43 -9.12
CA TYR A 38 -10.35 -15.43 -9.11
C TYR A 38 -11.15 -15.42 -10.41
N LYS A 39 -11.61 -16.62 -10.80
CA LYS A 39 -12.41 -16.80 -12.00
C LYS A 39 -13.74 -16.08 -11.87
N ARG A 40 -14.01 -15.24 -12.85
CA ARG A 40 -15.24 -14.51 -13.02
C ARG A 40 -16.30 -15.40 -13.70
N LYS A 41 -17.58 -15.17 -13.40
CA LYS A 41 -18.69 -15.79 -14.15
C LYS A 41 -18.71 -15.27 -15.60
N ILE A 42 -18.82 -16.18 -16.57
CA ILE A 42 -18.97 -15.86 -18.00
C ILE A 42 -20.05 -14.77 -18.17
N GLY A 43 -19.73 -13.70 -18.93
CA GLY A 43 -20.67 -12.60 -19.22
C GLY A 43 -20.77 -11.46 -18.20
N SER A 44 -20.12 -11.53 -17.03
CA SER A 44 -20.14 -10.40 -16.05
C SER A 44 -19.21 -9.21 -16.44
N ARG A 45 -18.59 -8.43 -15.55
CA ARG A 45 -17.40 -7.58 -15.87
C ARG A 45 -16.32 -7.88 -14.84
N GLY A 46 -15.02 -7.75 -15.18
CA GLY A 46 -13.93 -8.03 -14.23
C GLY A 46 -14.04 -7.11 -13.02
N PHE A 47 -14.04 -7.65 -11.81
CA PHE A 47 -14.19 -6.85 -10.58
C PHE A 47 -12.83 -6.64 -9.92
N LEU A 48 -12.52 -5.41 -9.54
CA LEU A 48 -11.44 -5.11 -8.61
C LEU A 48 -12.03 -4.75 -7.25
N LYS A 49 -11.62 -5.47 -6.21
CA LYS A 49 -11.85 -5.12 -4.80
C LYS A 49 -10.53 -4.69 -4.18
N ILE A 50 -10.54 -3.57 -3.46
CA ILE A 50 -9.36 -3.05 -2.76
C ILE A 50 -9.65 -3.08 -1.26
N ASN A 51 -8.82 -3.78 -0.51
CA ASN A 51 -8.83 -3.77 0.95
C ASN A 51 -7.54 -3.08 1.41
N VAL A 52 -7.66 -2.10 2.29
CA VAL A 52 -6.49 -1.39 2.83
C VAL A 52 -6.45 -1.61 4.33
N THR A 53 -5.28 -1.99 4.82
CA THR A 53 -4.99 -2.10 6.24
C THR A 53 -3.89 -1.11 6.58
N GLU A 54 -4.03 -0.43 7.70
CA GLU A 54 -3.05 0.50 8.25
C GLU A 54 -2.89 0.15 9.73
N TYR A 55 -1.66 0.08 10.23
CA TYR A 55 -1.38 -0.35 11.61
C TYR A 55 -1.93 -1.75 11.99
N GLY A 56 -2.16 -2.62 11.00
CA GLY A 56 -2.76 -3.94 11.23
C GLY A 56 -4.29 -3.93 11.28
N GLU A 57 -4.91 -2.75 11.23
CA GLU A 57 -6.37 -2.59 11.24
C GLU A 57 -6.89 -2.25 9.84
N PRO A 58 -8.07 -2.76 9.45
CA PRO A 58 -8.68 -2.37 8.18
C PRO A 58 -9.14 -0.91 8.22
N LEU A 59 -8.74 -0.12 7.23
CA LEU A 59 -9.23 1.25 7.08
C LEU A 59 -10.65 1.26 6.54
N SER A 60 -11.45 2.20 7.05
CA SER A 60 -12.76 2.48 6.47
C SER A 60 -12.61 3.21 5.12
N LYS A 61 -13.63 3.12 4.28
CA LYS A 61 -13.60 3.68 2.92
C LYS A 61 -13.37 5.19 2.89
N ASN A 62 -13.87 5.91 3.89
CA ASN A 62 -13.73 7.36 3.98
C ASN A 62 -12.31 7.78 4.40
N GLU A 63 -11.51 6.82 4.85
CA GLU A 63 -10.11 7.00 5.26
C GLU A 63 -9.14 6.59 4.16
N ILE A 64 -9.64 6.25 2.96
CA ILE A 64 -8.82 5.78 1.84
C ILE A 64 -9.05 6.69 0.63
N ALA A 65 -7.96 7.18 0.03
CA ALA A 65 -7.99 7.79 -1.29
C ALA A 65 -7.33 6.87 -2.32
N ILE A 66 -8.00 6.64 -3.45
CA ILE A 66 -7.54 5.73 -4.50
C ILE A 66 -7.45 6.48 -5.82
N ARG A 67 -6.35 6.30 -6.56
CA ARG A 67 -6.27 6.63 -7.99
C ARG A 67 -5.97 5.40 -8.81
N ILE A 68 -6.69 5.24 -9.92
CA ILE A 68 -6.47 4.18 -10.88
C ILE A 68 -6.07 4.82 -12.21
N ASN A 69 -4.87 4.51 -12.71
CA ASN A 69 -4.31 5.13 -13.93
C ASN A 69 -4.40 6.68 -13.90
N GLY A 70 -4.18 7.30 -12.74
CA GLY A 70 -4.23 8.75 -12.54
C GLY A 70 -5.64 9.33 -12.28
N ILE A 71 -6.71 8.53 -12.41
CA ILE A 71 -8.08 8.98 -12.14
C ILE A 71 -8.40 8.81 -10.66
N ASN A 72 -8.72 9.91 -9.97
CA ASN A 72 -9.19 9.88 -8.58
C ASN A 72 -10.54 9.16 -8.50
N ILE A 73 -10.65 8.24 -7.55
CA ILE A 73 -11.90 7.56 -7.27
C ILE A 73 -12.32 7.86 -5.85
N LEU A 74 -13.34 8.70 -5.73
CA LEU A 74 -13.95 9.10 -4.46
C LEU A 74 -15.12 8.17 -4.12
N GLY A 75 -15.11 7.67 -2.88
CA GLY A 75 -16.26 7.15 -2.12
C GLY A 75 -17.38 6.49 -2.92
N LYS A 76 -17.19 5.25 -3.39
CA LYS A 76 -18.33 4.36 -3.69
C LYS A 76 -18.45 3.31 -2.60
N GLU A 77 -19.70 3.01 -2.25
CA GLU A 77 -20.08 2.08 -1.18
C GLU A 77 -19.46 0.70 -1.31
N GLU A 78 -19.00 0.29 -2.50
CA GLU A 78 -18.03 -0.78 -2.68
C GLU A 78 -17.09 -0.40 -3.84
N PRO A 79 -15.76 -0.46 -3.67
CA PRO A 79 -14.86 -0.39 -4.82
C PRO A 79 -15.02 -1.69 -5.59
N SER A 80 -16.01 -1.75 -6.47
CA SER A 80 -16.17 -2.76 -7.50
C SER A 80 -15.84 -2.09 -8.82
N TYR A 81 -14.54 -1.97 -9.10
CA TYR A 81 -14.11 -1.33 -10.34
C TYR A 81 -14.13 -2.32 -11.48
N TYR A 82 -14.73 -1.90 -12.59
CA TYR A 82 -14.71 -2.66 -13.82
C TYR A 82 -13.33 -2.56 -14.45
N LEU A 83 -12.69 -3.71 -14.60
CA LEU A 83 -11.41 -3.82 -15.28
C LEU A 83 -11.58 -4.47 -16.65
N ASP A 84 -10.84 -3.95 -17.62
CA ASP A 84 -10.75 -4.51 -18.97
C ASP A 84 -9.65 -5.56 -19.01
N VAL A 85 -9.97 -6.68 -19.67
CA VAL A 85 -9.03 -7.79 -19.88
C VAL A 85 -7.84 -7.31 -20.70
N ASN A 86 -6.66 -7.86 -20.40
CA ASN A 86 -5.39 -7.56 -21.06
C ASN A 86 -4.90 -6.11 -20.92
N LYS A 87 -5.56 -5.29 -20.08
CA LYS A 87 -5.04 -3.98 -19.69
C LYS A 87 -4.16 -4.07 -18.45
N LYS A 88 -3.26 -3.10 -18.35
CA LYS A 88 -2.43 -2.85 -17.16
C LYS A 88 -3.01 -1.66 -16.39
N TYR A 89 -3.00 -1.79 -15.06
CA TYR A 89 -3.48 -0.77 -14.15
C TYR A 89 -2.38 -0.38 -13.16
N ASN A 90 -2.26 0.92 -12.94
CA ASN A 90 -1.45 1.52 -11.90
C ASN A 90 -2.38 1.99 -10.79
N PHE A 91 -2.08 1.61 -9.56
CA PHE A 91 -2.85 1.97 -8.37
C PHE A 91 -2.04 2.90 -7.50
N TYR A 92 -2.68 3.97 -7.06
CA TYR A 92 -2.15 4.89 -6.07
C TYR A 92 -3.10 4.89 -4.89
N ILE A 93 -2.64 4.49 -3.71
CA ILE A 93 -3.48 4.27 -2.54
C ILE A 93 -2.88 5.04 -1.37
N MET A 94 -3.73 5.82 -0.70
CA MET A 94 -3.38 6.62 0.46
C MET A 94 -4.34 6.33 1.60
N GLY A 95 -3.79 6.10 2.79
CA GLY A 95 -4.54 6.19 4.05
C GLY A 95 -4.53 7.63 4.56
N VAL A 96 -5.69 8.16 4.93
CA VAL A 96 -5.83 9.52 5.48
C VAL A 96 -5.14 9.62 6.85
N GLY A 97 -5.02 8.50 7.58
CA GLY A 97 -4.36 8.42 8.90
C GLY A 97 -2.84 8.62 8.85
N ALA A 98 -2.10 7.77 8.13
CA ALA A 98 -0.63 7.86 8.10
C ALA A 98 -0.07 8.85 7.08
N GLY A 99 -0.89 9.34 6.12
CA GLY A 99 -0.43 10.26 5.07
C GLY A 99 0.66 9.66 4.17
N LYS A 100 0.69 8.32 4.06
CA LYS A 100 1.62 7.57 3.21
C LYS A 100 0.95 7.14 1.92
N TYR A 101 1.73 7.17 0.84
CA TYR A 101 1.29 6.80 -0.48
C TYR A 101 1.96 5.49 -0.91
N LEU A 102 1.14 4.52 -1.29
CA LEU A 102 1.62 3.31 -1.96
C LEU A 102 1.27 3.36 -3.44
N TYR A 103 2.29 3.18 -4.27
CA TYR A 103 2.15 3.13 -5.71
C TYR A 103 2.45 1.71 -6.23
N ILE A 104 1.46 1.09 -6.87
CA ILE A 104 1.55 -0.25 -7.42
C ILE A 104 1.44 -0.14 -8.94
N ASN A 105 2.44 -0.64 -9.65
CA ASN A 105 2.55 -0.49 -11.09
C ASN A 105 2.16 -1.76 -11.84
N ASN A 106 1.65 -1.56 -13.06
CA ASN A 106 1.58 -2.58 -14.10
C ASN A 106 0.80 -3.85 -13.71
N VAL A 107 -0.20 -3.75 -12.84
CA VAL A 107 -1.07 -4.88 -12.49
C VAL A 107 -1.84 -5.30 -13.73
N LYS A 108 -1.55 -6.50 -14.23
CA LYS A 108 -2.17 -7.05 -15.45
C LYS A 108 -3.42 -7.83 -15.09
N VAL A 109 -4.51 -7.52 -15.78
CA VAL A 109 -5.78 -8.26 -15.70
C VAL A 109 -5.78 -9.33 -16.77
N ARG A 110 -5.92 -10.61 -16.39
CA ARG A 110 -6.02 -11.70 -17.38
C ARG A 110 -7.49 -11.97 -17.69
N GLU A 111 -7.70 -12.72 -18.76
CA GLU A 111 -9.05 -13.05 -19.21
C GLU A 111 -9.76 -13.92 -18.18
N GLY A 112 -10.98 -13.50 -17.82
CA GLY A 112 -11.75 -14.17 -16.78
C GLY A 112 -11.34 -13.81 -15.35
N ASP A 113 -10.42 -12.88 -15.14
CA ASP A 113 -10.00 -12.50 -13.80
C ASP A 113 -10.89 -11.42 -13.19
N SER A 114 -11.16 -11.60 -11.90
CA SER A 114 -11.39 -10.51 -10.96
C SER A 114 -10.23 -10.50 -9.97
N ILE A 115 -9.92 -9.33 -9.41
CA ILE A 115 -8.75 -9.08 -8.59
C ILE A 115 -9.19 -8.62 -7.21
N ILE A 116 -8.65 -9.25 -6.16
CA ILE A 116 -8.63 -8.69 -4.81
C ILE A 116 -7.22 -8.17 -4.56
N LEU A 117 -7.12 -6.85 -4.38
CA LEU A 117 -5.90 -6.16 -4.01
C LEU A 117 -5.95 -5.89 -2.51
N ASN A 118 -5.13 -6.57 -1.73
CA ASN A 118 -4.94 -6.26 -0.32
C ASN A 118 -3.70 -5.37 -0.19
N VAL A 119 -3.82 -4.27 0.52
CA VAL A 119 -2.75 -3.30 0.74
C VAL A 119 -2.47 -3.16 2.22
N HIS A 120 -1.20 -3.17 2.56
CA HIS A 120 -0.67 -3.02 3.90
C HIS A 120 0.13 -1.71 3.95
N LEU A 121 -0.52 -0.66 4.41
CA LEU A 121 0.13 0.60 4.75
C LEU A 121 0.81 0.41 6.10
N LYS A 122 1.94 -0.30 6.08
CA LYS A 122 2.72 -0.56 7.29
C LYS A 122 3.39 0.72 7.74
N ASP A 123 3.27 1.01 9.03
CA ASP A 123 4.01 2.09 9.62
C ASP A 123 5.46 1.69 9.91
N THR A 124 6.38 2.60 9.65
CA THR A 124 7.80 2.50 10.02
C THR A 124 8.05 3.13 11.39
N LEU A 125 7.05 3.11 12.27
CA LEU A 125 7.09 3.87 13.51
C LEU A 125 6.74 3.06 14.74
N TRP A 126 7.32 1.87 14.85
CA TRP A 126 7.74 1.34 16.15
C TRP A 126 9.03 0.53 15.92
N ILE A 127 10.14 1.05 16.42
CA ILE A 127 11.33 0.25 16.74
C ILE A 127 11.33 0.23 18.26
N GLU A 128 11.21 -0.96 18.85
CA GLU A 128 11.43 -1.19 20.28
C GLU A 128 12.83 -0.75 20.73
#